data_AF-A0A7K2KZJ8-F1
#
_entry.id   AF-A0A7K2KZJ8-F1
#
_cell.length_a   1.000
_cell.length_b   1.000
_cell.length_c   1.000
_cell.angle_alpha   90.00
_cell.angle_beta   90.00
_cell.angle_gamma   90.00
#
_symmetry.space_group_name_H-M   'P 1'
#
loop_
_entity.id
_entity.type
_entity.pdbx_description
1 polymer ?
#
loop_
_entity_poly.entity_id
_entity_poly.type
_entity_poly.pdbx_seq_one_letter_code
_entity_poly.pdbx_strand_id
1 'polypeptide(L)' 'QCSSDAIAPPEVGAFVHAQIPDSQLITLDATGHCPQLAAPEETAEAIAAFAGAAR' A
#
# COMPACT_ATOMS: atom_id res chain seq x y z
N GLN A 1 1.13 -0.17 -1.12
CA GLN A 1 2.48 -0.24 -1.73
C GLN A 1 2.51 0.73 -2.90
N CYS A 2 3.62 1.42 -3.18
CA CYS A 2 3.74 2.26 -4.39
C CYS A 2 4.06 1.40 -5.62
N SER A 3 3.56 1.79 -6.80
CA SER A 3 3.88 1.12 -8.08
C SER A 3 5.35 1.25 -8.48
N SER A 4 6.02 2.35 -8.06
CA SER A 4 7.42 2.61 -8.34
C SER A 4 8.19 2.99 -7.07
N ASP A 5 8.56 1.98 -6.28
CA ASP A 5 9.36 2.13 -5.05
C ASP A 5 10.74 1.49 -5.23
N ALA A 6 11.80 2.29 -5.12
CA ALA A 6 13.17 1.81 -5.23
C ALA A 6 13.69 1.11 -3.95
N ILE A 7 13.05 1.34 -2.80
CA ILE A 7 13.42 0.78 -1.49
C ILE A 7 12.62 -0.49 -1.20
N ALA A 8 11.34 -0.49 -1.53
CA ALA A 8 10.43 -1.63 -1.33
C ALA A 8 9.72 -2.03 -2.65
N PRO A 9 10.44 -2.70 -3.57
CA PRO A 9 9.89 -3.08 -4.87
C PRO A 9 8.69 -4.05 -4.73
N PRO A 10 7.91 -4.27 -5.81
CA PRO A 10 6.67 -5.05 -5.79
C PRO A 10 6.76 -6.39 -5.05
N GLU A 11 7.88 -7.10 -5.18
CA GLU A 11 8.11 -8.41 -4.56
C GLU A 11 8.09 -8.37 -3.03
N VAL A 12 8.48 -7.25 -2.42
CA VAL A 12 8.42 -7.07 -0.96
C VAL A 12 6.97 -7.05 -0.49
N GLY A 13 6.09 -6.32 -1.20
CA GLY A 13 4.66 -6.29 -0.93
C GLY A 13 4.01 -7.67 -1.09
N ALA A 14 4.35 -8.39 -2.17
CA ALA A 14 3.89 -9.75 -2.39
C ALA A 14 4.33 -10.71 -1.27
N PHE A 15 5.59 -10.61 -0.84
CA PHE A 15 6.10 -11.40 0.28
C PHE A 15 5.34 -11.10 1.58
N VAL A 16 5.21 -9.83 1.96
CA VAL A 16 4.51 -9.42 3.19
C VAL A 16 3.06 -9.91 3.19
N HIS A 17 2.34 -9.76 2.07
CA HIS A 17 0.96 -10.23 1.94
C HIS A 17 0.86 -11.75 2.13
N ALA A 18 1.80 -12.52 1.56
CA ALA A 18 1.84 -13.97 1.73
C ALA A 18 2.14 -14.42 3.18
N GLN A 19 2.77 -13.57 4.00
CA GLN A 19 3.10 -13.87 5.39
C GLN A 19 2.03 -13.45 6.41
N ILE A 20 1.08 -12.59 6.03
CA ILE A 20 0.07 -12.04 6.95
C ILE A 20 -1.32 -12.50 6.48
N PRO A 21 -1.93 -13.50 7.16
CA PRO A 21 -3.31 -13.92 6.90
C PRO A 21 -4.28 -12.74 7.00
N ASP A 22 -5.31 -12.76 6.16
CA ASP A 22 -6.37 -11.73 6.10
C ASP A 22 -5.89 -10.30 5.79
N SER A 23 -4.63 -10.13 5.38
CA SER A 23 -4.12 -8.84 4.91
C SER A 23 -4.67 -8.49 3.53
N GLN A 24 -4.62 -7.20 3.18
CA GLN A 24 -4.96 -6.69 1.86
C GLN A 24 -3.74 -6.00 1.26
N LEU A 25 -3.39 -6.37 0.03
CA LEU A 25 -2.35 -5.69 -0.74
C LEU A 25 -3.00 -4.76 -1.76
N ILE A 26 -2.83 -3.45 -1.56
CA ILE A 26 -3.26 -2.41 -2.51
C ILE A 26 -2.01 -1.74 -3.08
N THR A 27 -1.93 -1.69 -4.41
CA THR A 27 -0.89 -0.96 -5.13
C THR A 27 -1.43 0.41 -5.52
N LEU A 28 -0.77 1.46 -5.06
CA LEU A 28 -1.09 2.86 -5.32
C LEU A 28 -0.33 3.32 -6.56
N ASP A 29 -0.93 4.21 -7.36
CA ASP A 29 -0.25 4.86 -8.48
C ASP A 29 0.65 6.02 -8.00
N ALA A 30 1.56 5.68 -7.10
CA ALA A 30 2.50 6.60 -6.46
C ALA A 30 3.94 6.25 -6.84
N THR A 31 4.78 7.29 -6.92
CA THR A 31 6.22 7.15 -7.18
C THR A 31 7.03 7.46 -5.93
N GLY A 32 8.14 6.73 -5.77
CA GLY A 32 8.99 6.81 -4.58
C GLY A 32 8.46 6.00 -3.40
N HIS A 33 9.18 6.07 -2.28
CA HIS A 33 8.93 5.23 -1.11
C HIS A 33 7.87 5.78 -0.14
N CYS A 34 7.56 7.08 -0.24
CA CYS A 34 6.67 7.77 0.69
C CYS A 34 5.36 8.15 0.00
N PRO A 35 4.41 7.20 -0.16
CA PRO A 35 3.14 7.46 -0.84
C PRO A 35 2.35 8.59 -0.17
N GLN A 36 2.41 8.71 1.16
CA GLN A 36 1.75 9.80 1.89
C GLN A 36 2.27 11.21 1.54
N LEU A 37 3.44 11.32 0.89
CA LEU A 37 3.98 12.59 0.40
C LEU A 37 3.73 12.76 -1.11
N ALA A 38 3.80 11.68 -1.87
CA ALA A 38 3.68 11.70 -3.33
C ALA A 38 2.22 11.67 -3.83
N ALA A 39 1.36 10.90 -3.16
CA ALA A 39 -0.06 10.71 -3.45
C ALA A 39 -0.88 10.69 -2.14
N PRO A 40 -0.97 11.84 -1.43
CA PRO A 40 -1.56 11.89 -0.09
C PRO A 40 -3.04 11.49 -0.07
N GLU A 41 -3.84 11.94 -1.04
CA GLU A 41 -5.28 11.64 -1.10
C GLU A 41 -5.52 10.15 -1.34
N GLU A 42 -4.88 9.57 -2.36
CA GLU A 42 -5.00 8.13 -2.68
C GLU A 42 -4.56 7.26 -1.50
N THR A 43 -3.49 7.65 -0.82
CA THR A 43 -3.00 6.96 0.38
C THR A 43 -4.02 7.01 1.52
N ALA A 44 -4.57 8.19 1.79
CA ALA A 44 -5.57 8.37 2.84
C ALA A 44 -6.86 7.60 2.55
N GLU A 45 -7.33 7.61 1.30
CA GLU A 45 -8.51 6.86 0.86
C GLU A 45 -8.33 5.35 1.03
N ALA A 46 -7.19 4.79 0.63
CA ALA A 46 -6.90 3.37 0.80
C ALA A 46 -6.91 2.95 2.29
N ILE A 47 -6.32 3.77 3.17
CA ILE A 47 -6.32 3.52 4.61
C ILE A 47 -7.74 3.62 5.19
N ALA A 48 -8.49 4.66 4.83
CA ALA A 48 -9.85 4.85 5.31
C ALA A 48 -10.79 3.72 4.87
N ALA A 49 -10.65 3.23 3.63
CA ALA A 49 -11.40 2.10 3.11
C ALA A 49 -11.13 0.82 3.92
N PHE A 50 -9.85 0.53 4.21
CA PHE A 50 -9.48 -0.62 5.03
C PHE A 50 -10.04 -0.52 6.46
N ALA A 51 -9.86 0.63 7.11
CA ALA A 51 -10.33 0.85 8.47
C ALA A 51 -11.87 0.84 8.59
N GLY A 52 -12.57 1.29 7.56
CA GLY A 52 -14.04 1.25 7.50
C GLY A 52 -14.62 -0.13 7.20
N ALA A 53 -13.86 -1.00 6.53
CA ALA A 53 -14.28 -2.36 6.19
C ALA A 53 -14.16 -3.36 7.37
N ALA A 54 -13.32 -3.07 8.36
CA ALA A 54 -13.21 -3.87 9.57
C ALA A 54 -14.41 -3.63 10.49
N ARG A 55 -15.46 -4.44 10.35
CA ARG A 55 -16.61 -4.49 11.25
C ARG A 55 -16.95 -5.91 11.66
#